data_AF-A0A5D2NI93-F1
#
_entry.id   AF-A0A5D2NI93-F1
#
_cell.length_a   1.000
_cell.length_b   1.000
_cell.length_c   1.000
_cell.angle_alpha   90.00
_cell.angle_beta   90.00
_cell.angle_gamma   90.00
#
_symmetry.space_group_name_H-M   'P 1'
#
loop_
_entity.id
_entity.type
_entity.pdbx_description
1 polymer ?
#
loop_
_entity_poly.entity_id
_entity_poly.type
_entity_poly.pdbx_seq_one_letter_code
_entity_poly.pdbx_strand_id
1 'polypeptide(L)'
;MRSLESKIGRGRCHTGDCGGLLQCQAYGAAPNTLAEFSLNQFNNLDFMDISLIEGFNVPMEFSPTSGGCSKGIRCTTDIIRQCPKELKALGGCNNPCTVYKTDQYCCNSRNCGPTDLSRFFKEKCPDAYYRNHPFHLKNFRFNEKRTRIDFLKSRNMESPPVILSWCDRIT
;
A
#
# COMPACT_ATOMS: atom_id res chain seq x y z
N MET A 1 -15.33 -34.97 9.38
CA MET A 1 -13.87 -34.89 9.19
C MET A 1 -13.47 -33.41 9.13
N ARG A 2 -12.89 -32.87 10.21
CA ARG A 2 -12.37 -31.49 10.25
C ARG A 2 -11.00 -31.52 9.56
N SER A 3 -10.89 -30.93 8.37
CA SER A 3 -9.66 -30.97 7.55
C SER A 3 -8.47 -30.38 8.33
N LEU A 4 -7.37 -31.12 8.33
CA LEU A 4 -6.07 -30.79 8.93
C LEU A 4 -5.39 -29.55 8.30
N GLU A 5 -5.99 -28.92 7.29
CA GLU A 5 -5.44 -27.76 6.56
C GLU A 5 -5.47 -26.45 7.36
N SER A 6 -6.29 -26.35 8.42
CA SER A 6 -6.33 -25.15 9.27
C SER A 6 -5.08 -24.97 10.17
N LYS A 7 -4.12 -25.90 10.13
CA LYS A 7 -2.87 -25.84 10.93
C LYS A 7 -1.61 -25.40 10.17
N ILE A 8 -1.68 -25.20 8.84
CA ILE A 8 -0.46 -25.01 8.01
C ILE A 8 -0.27 -23.54 7.59
N GLY A 9 -1.17 -22.62 7.94
CA GLY A 9 -0.99 -21.20 7.59
C GLY A 9 -0.88 -20.98 6.07
N ARG A 10 -1.71 -21.69 5.31
CA ARG A 10 -1.83 -21.56 3.86
C ARG A 10 -3.25 -21.19 3.48
N GLY A 11 -3.40 -20.38 2.44
CA GLY A 11 -4.68 -19.87 1.96
C GLY A 11 -4.50 -19.06 0.67
N ARG A 12 -5.46 -18.20 0.34
CA ARG A 12 -5.33 -17.24 -0.77
C ARG A 12 -6.06 -15.94 -0.46
N CYS A 13 -5.47 -14.81 -0.86
CA CYS A 13 -6.04 -13.48 -0.67
C CYS A 13 -6.64 -12.98 -1.99
N HIS A 14 -7.71 -12.19 -1.93
CA HIS A 14 -8.16 -11.43 -3.11
C HIS A 14 -7.16 -10.33 -3.51
N THR A 15 -6.55 -9.67 -2.54
CA THR A 15 -5.54 -8.61 -2.73
C THR A 15 -4.36 -8.83 -1.79
N GLY A 16 -3.14 -8.53 -2.22
CA GLY A 16 -1.95 -8.63 -1.37
C GLY A 16 -1.50 -10.06 -1.07
N ASP A 17 -1.90 -11.05 -1.88
CA ASP A 17 -1.48 -12.44 -1.70
C ASP A 17 0.03 -12.60 -1.83
N CYS A 18 0.67 -13.20 -0.82
CA CYS A 18 2.13 -13.36 -0.76
C CYS A 18 2.55 -14.83 -0.95
N GLY A 19 1.93 -15.51 -1.93
CA GLY A 19 2.22 -16.90 -2.28
C GLY A 19 1.35 -17.90 -1.51
N GLY A 20 0.14 -17.49 -1.16
CA GLY A 20 -0.80 -18.26 -0.35
C GLY A 20 -0.30 -18.58 1.05
N LEU A 21 0.65 -17.79 1.55
CA LEU A 21 1.20 -17.90 2.89
C LEU A 21 0.55 -16.88 3.81
N LEU A 22 0.41 -17.32 5.04
CA LEU A 22 -0.11 -16.50 6.13
C LEU A 22 0.95 -15.59 6.75
N GLN A 23 2.15 -16.15 6.89
CA GLN A 23 3.35 -15.45 7.28
C GLN A 23 4.14 -15.18 6.00
N CYS A 24 4.01 -13.97 5.47
CA CYS A 24 4.60 -13.63 4.20
C CYS A 24 6.13 -13.70 4.24
N GLN A 25 6.70 -14.36 3.24
CA GLN A 25 8.14 -14.43 2.98
C GLN A 25 8.54 -13.69 1.70
N ALA A 26 7.55 -13.11 1.02
CA ALA A 26 7.69 -12.35 -0.21
C ALA A 26 6.70 -11.17 -0.19
N TYR A 27 6.89 -10.22 -1.11
CA TYR A 27 5.94 -9.14 -1.30
C TYR A 27 4.57 -9.68 -1.75
N GLY A 28 3.51 -8.99 -1.35
CA GLY A 28 2.15 -9.33 -1.76
C GLY A 28 1.87 -8.89 -3.20
N ALA A 29 0.97 -9.61 -3.87
CA ALA A 29 0.52 -9.29 -5.21
C ALA A 29 -0.39 -8.05 -5.23
N ALA A 30 -0.20 -7.20 -6.24
CA ALA A 30 -1.06 -6.05 -6.52
C ALA A 30 -2.53 -6.46 -6.78
N PRO A 31 -3.52 -5.62 -6.41
CA PRO A 31 -3.34 -4.30 -5.82
C PRO A 31 -3.11 -4.36 -4.30
N ASN A 32 -2.14 -3.61 -3.79
CA ASN A 32 -1.91 -3.46 -2.34
C ASN A 32 -1.37 -2.07 -1.99
N THR A 33 -2.03 -1.39 -1.05
CA THR A 33 -1.54 -0.15 -0.45
C THR A 33 -0.34 -0.48 0.43
N LEU A 34 0.83 0.10 0.16
CA LEU A 34 2.06 -0.21 0.89
C LEU A 34 2.35 0.85 1.95
N ALA A 35 2.78 0.40 3.13
CA ALA A 35 3.54 1.23 4.07
C ALA A 35 5.01 0.84 3.92
N GLU A 36 5.83 1.74 3.38
CA GLU A 36 7.26 1.51 3.18
C GLU A 36 8.03 2.29 4.25
N PHE A 37 9.06 1.68 4.82
CA PHE A 37 9.94 2.34 5.76
C PHE A 37 11.36 1.83 5.67
N SER A 38 12.31 2.74 5.85
CA SER A 38 13.73 2.45 5.92
C SER A 38 14.28 3.09 7.19
N LEU A 39 14.75 2.27 8.12
CA LEU A 39 15.23 2.72 9.42
C LEU A 39 16.73 3.00 9.38
N ASN A 40 17.18 3.98 10.17
CA ASN A 40 18.58 4.32 10.40
C ASN A 40 19.40 4.47 9.10
N GLN A 41 18.86 5.23 8.17
CA GLN A 41 19.52 5.57 6.91
C GLN A 41 20.51 6.73 7.12
N PHE A 42 20.89 7.43 6.05
CA PHE A 42 21.85 8.54 6.10
C PHE A 42 21.50 9.56 7.20
N ASN A 43 22.50 9.98 7.98
CA ASN A 43 22.36 10.90 9.12
C ASN A 43 21.41 10.44 10.25
N ASN A 44 21.28 9.12 10.45
CA ASN A 44 20.38 8.50 11.42
C ASN A 44 18.93 8.94 11.21
N LEU A 45 18.52 9.05 9.94
CA LEU A 45 17.16 9.40 9.56
C LEU A 45 16.38 8.14 9.23
N ASP A 46 15.14 8.13 9.64
CA ASP A 46 14.16 7.14 9.20
C ASP A 46 13.34 7.76 8.06
N PHE A 47 13.09 6.95 7.04
CA PHE A 47 12.25 7.30 5.91
C PHE A 47 10.99 6.46 5.97
N MET A 48 9.85 7.09 5.76
CA MET A 48 8.56 6.43 5.80
C MET A 48 7.67 7.01 4.70
N ASP A 49 6.89 6.14 4.07
CA ASP A 49 5.90 6.54 3.09
C ASP A 49 4.71 5.56 2.98
N ILE A 50 3.62 6.08 2.43
CA ILE A 50 2.54 5.25 1.89
C ILE A 50 2.72 5.25 0.39
N SER A 51 2.75 4.08 -0.24
CA SER A 51 3.05 3.94 -1.66
C SER A 51 1.92 3.26 -2.40
N LEU A 52 1.58 3.83 -3.56
CA LEU A 52 0.51 3.35 -4.45
C LEU A 52 1.08 2.82 -5.79
N ILE A 53 2.37 2.51 -5.82
CA ILE A 53 3.04 1.96 -7.01
C ILE A 53 2.52 0.56 -7.38
N GLU A 54 2.05 -0.20 -6.39
CA GLU A 54 1.38 -1.49 -6.57
C GLU A 54 -0.15 -1.37 -6.46
N GLY A 55 -0.70 -0.15 -6.49
CA GLY A 55 -2.14 0.10 -6.44
C GLY A 55 -2.68 0.37 -5.02
N PHE A 56 -3.98 0.20 -4.85
CA PHE A 56 -4.71 0.50 -3.62
C PHE A 56 -5.74 -0.58 -3.32
N ASN A 57 -5.79 -1.05 -2.07
CA ASN A 57 -6.82 -1.97 -1.59
C ASN A 57 -7.46 -1.50 -0.28
N VAL A 58 -6.67 -1.03 0.68
CA VAL A 58 -7.16 -0.58 1.98
C VAL A 58 -6.66 0.85 2.25
N PRO A 59 -7.54 1.77 2.70
CA PRO A 59 -7.10 3.08 3.15
C PRO A 59 -6.21 2.97 4.38
N MET A 60 -5.18 3.82 4.46
CA MET A 60 -4.10 3.67 5.43
C MET A 60 -3.68 5.02 5.99
N GLU A 61 -3.33 5.01 7.26
CA GLU A 61 -2.60 6.09 7.92
C GLU A 61 -1.31 5.51 8.51
N PHE A 62 -0.19 6.18 8.24
CA PHE A 62 1.12 5.81 8.73
C PHE A 62 1.72 6.98 9.48
N SER A 63 1.73 6.86 10.81
CA SER A 63 2.03 7.97 11.70
C SER A 63 3.08 7.58 12.73
N PRO A 64 4.06 8.45 13.03
CA PRO A 64 4.90 8.26 14.21
C PRO A 64 4.07 8.45 15.48
N THR A 65 4.40 7.68 16.52
CA THR A 65 3.72 7.74 17.83
C THR A 65 4.58 8.37 18.92
N SER A 66 5.84 8.67 18.61
CA SER A 66 6.85 9.24 19.51
C SER A 66 7.69 10.29 18.78
N GLY A 67 8.49 11.07 19.53
CA GLY A 67 9.48 11.98 18.94
C GLY A 67 8.96 13.33 18.43
N GLY A 68 7.81 13.81 18.93
CA GLY A 68 7.33 15.18 18.69
C GLY A 68 6.86 15.49 17.26
N CYS A 69 6.87 14.52 16.35
CA CYS A 69 6.34 14.68 15.01
C CYS A 69 4.85 14.29 14.99
N SER A 70 3.97 15.24 14.70
CA SER A 70 2.51 15.03 14.68
C SER A 70 1.94 14.80 13.27
N LYS A 71 2.75 14.97 12.21
CA LYS A 71 2.27 14.93 10.83
C LYS A 71 2.58 13.57 10.18
N GLY A 72 1.67 12.62 10.37
CA GLY A 72 1.67 11.34 9.67
C GLY A 72 1.38 11.44 8.16
N ILE A 73 1.38 10.30 7.49
CA ILE A 73 1.09 10.13 6.06
C ILE A 73 -0.26 9.45 5.96
N ARG A 74 -1.15 9.98 5.11
CA ARG A 74 -2.54 9.55 5.07
C ARG A 74 -2.99 9.32 3.64
N CYS A 75 -3.59 8.17 3.39
CA CYS A 75 -4.31 7.85 2.16
C CYS A 75 -5.63 7.19 2.53
N THR A 76 -6.61 8.02 2.89
CA THR A 76 -7.86 7.58 3.54
C THR A 76 -9.09 7.66 2.63
N THR A 77 -8.90 8.20 1.42
CA THR A 77 -9.96 8.34 0.42
C THR A 77 -10.39 6.97 -0.12
N ASP A 78 -11.69 6.79 -0.37
CA ASP A 78 -12.22 5.58 -1.01
C ASP A 78 -11.90 5.58 -2.52
N ILE A 79 -10.69 5.11 -2.84
CA ILE A 79 -10.18 4.97 -4.21
C ILE A 79 -10.91 3.84 -4.93
N ILE A 80 -11.26 2.74 -4.25
CA ILE A 80 -11.91 1.56 -4.86
C ILE A 80 -13.20 1.98 -5.57
N ARG A 81 -14.04 2.78 -4.91
CA ARG A 81 -15.32 3.24 -5.48
C ARG A 81 -15.14 4.10 -6.73
N GLN A 82 -14.07 4.89 -6.78
CA GLN A 82 -13.78 5.83 -7.86
C GLN A 82 -12.77 5.29 -8.88
N CYS A 83 -12.34 4.04 -8.72
CA CYS A 83 -11.30 3.44 -9.55
C CYS A 83 -11.70 3.47 -11.03
N PRO A 84 -10.84 4.00 -11.93
CA PRO A 84 -11.03 3.92 -13.37
C PRO A 84 -11.31 2.47 -13.80
N LYS A 85 -12.21 2.29 -14.78
CA LYS A 85 -12.71 0.95 -15.14
C LYS A 85 -11.57 0.02 -15.57
N GLU A 86 -10.60 0.56 -16.28
CA GLU A 86 -9.39 -0.08 -16.77
C GLU A 86 -8.42 -0.52 -15.67
N LEU A 87 -8.54 0.02 -14.45
CA LEU A 87 -7.67 -0.31 -13.30
C LEU A 87 -8.39 -1.14 -12.23
N LYS A 88 -9.69 -1.39 -12.37
CA LYS A 88 -10.47 -2.12 -11.37
C LYS A 88 -9.96 -3.55 -11.20
N ALA A 89 -9.81 -3.95 -9.95
CA ALA A 89 -9.55 -5.33 -9.56
C ALA A 89 -10.50 -5.75 -8.44
N LEU A 90 -10.62 -7.06 -8.21
CA LEU A 90 -11.45 -7.56 -7.12
C LEU A 90 -10.84 -7.12 -5.78
N GLY A 91 -11.58 -6.31 -5.02
CA GLY A 91 -11.14 -5.79 -3.73
C GLY A 91 -10.12 -4.63 -3.80
N GLY A 92 -9.85 -4.06 -4.99
CA GLY A 92 -8.84 -3.00 -5.11
C GLY A 92 -8.84 -2.24 -6.44
N CYS A 93 -7.83 -1.38 -6.58
CA CYS A 93 -7.56 -0.57 -7.77
C CYS A 93 -6.08 -0.70 -8.12
N ASN A 94 -5.77 -1.29 -9.27
CA ASN A 94 -4.40 -1.49 -9.72
C ASN A 94 -3.71 -0.18 -10.07
N ASN A 95 -2.38 -0.17 -9.95
CA ASN A 95 -1.57 0.85 -10.59
C ASN A 95 -1.55 0.63 -12.12
N PRO A 96 -1.53 1.69 -12.94
CA PRO A 96 -1.35 1.60 -14.39
C PRO A 96 -0.12 0.79 -14.81
N CYS A 97 0.99 0.85 -14.06
CA CYS A 97 2.18 0.05 -14.37
C CYS A 97 1.88 -1.46 -14.27
N THR A 98 1.14 -1.88 -13.23
CA THR A 98 0.73 -3.28 -13.04
C THR A 98 -0.09 -3.80 -14.23
N VAL A 99 -0.97 -2.95 -14.78
CA VAL A 99 -1.89 -3.31 -15.87
C VAL A 99 -1.19 -3.25 -17.24
N TYR A 100 -0.58 -2.11 -17.56
CA TYR A 100 -0.10 -1.82 -18.91
C TYR A 100 1.36 -2.24 -19.13
N LYS A 101 2.17 -2.28 -18.07
CA LYS A 101 3.60 -2.65 -18.12
C LYS A 101 4.43 -1.85 -19.13
N THR A 102 4.00 -0.63 -19.46
CA THR A 102 4.73 0.25 -20.37
C THR A 102 5.61 1.22 -19.60
N ASP A 103 6.67 1.70 -20.24
CA ASP A 103 7.60 2.64 -19.63
C ASP A 103 6.93 3.96 -19.21
N GLN A 104 5.90 4.38 -19.95
CA GLN A 104 5.07 5.55 -19.60
C GLN A 104 4.49 5.45 -18.18
N TYR A 105 4.05 4.26 -17.76
CA TYR A 105 3.43 4.05 -16.45
C TYR A 105 4.41 3.50 -15.41
N CYS A 106 5.41 2.75 -15.83
CA CYS A 106 6.37 2.12 -14.95
C CYS A 106 7.63 2.96 -14.70
N CYS A 107 7.92 4.00 -15.50
CA CYS A 107 9.12 4.81 -15.38
C CYS A 107 10.41 3.98 -15.20
N ASN A 108 10.63 2.98 -16.07
CA ASN A 108 11.89 2.23 -16.02
C ASN A 108 13.01 3.07 -16.65
N SER A 109 12.68 3.94 -17.59
CA SER A 109 13.57 4.98 -18.11
C SER A 109 13.54 6.25 -17.24
N ARG A 110 14.55 7.11 -17.42
CA ARG A 110 14.66 8.38 -16.69
C ARG A 110 13.62 9.44 -17.08
N ASN A 111 12.95 9.28 -18.23
CA ASN A 111 12.00 10.25 -18.76
C ASN A 111 10.58 9.75 -18.58
N CYS A 112 10.01 9.98 -17.40
CA CYS A 112 8.60 9.76 -17.18
C CYS A 112 7.96 10.95 -16.47
N GLY A 113 6.71 11.21 -16.82
CA GLY A 113 5.93 12.31 -16.27
C GLY A 113 4.56 11.84 -15.79
N PRO A 114 3.81 12.72 -15.12
CA PRO A 114 2.44 12.46 -14.71
C PRO A 114 1.55 12.07 -15.90
N THR A 115 0.71 11.07 -15.72
CA THR A 115 -0.36 10.67 -16.64
C THR A 115 -1.72 11.01 -16.00
N ASP A 116 -2.81 10.94 -16.77
CA ASP A 116 -4.17 11.10 -16.19
C ASP A 116 -4.42 10.09 -15.07
N LEU A 117 -3.98 8.84 -15.27
CA LEU A 117 -4.15 7.78 -14.28
C LEU A 117 -3.27 7.99 -13.04
N SER A 118 -2.04 8.48 -13.18
CA SER A 118 -1.23 8.80 -11.99
C SER A 118 -1.73 10.02 -11.23
N ARG A 119 -2.28 11.02 -11.94
CA ARG A 119 -2.94 12.18 -11.34
C ARG A 119 -4.16 11.77 -10.52
N PHE A 120 -4.96 10.81 -11.00
CA PHE A 120 -6.07 10.25 -10.23
C PHE A 120 -5.63 9.78 -8.83
N PHE A 121 -4.58 8.96 -8.72
CA PHE A 121 -4.10 8.51 -7.40
C PHE A 121 -3.53 9.66 -6.57
N LYS A 122 -2.76 10.56 -7.20
CA LYS A 122 -2.11 11.68 -6.50
C LYS A 122 -3.12 12.69 -5.95
N GLU A 123 -4.21 12.95 -6.67
CA GLU A 123 -5.31 13.81 -6.21
C GLU A 123 -6.06 13.19 -5.03
N LYS A 124 -6.26 11.87 -5.03
CA LYS A 124 -6.97 11.18 -3.93
C LYS A 124 -6.09 10.99 -2.70
N CYS A 125 -4.78 10.85 -2.88
CA CYS A 125 -3.79 10.69 -1.81
C CYS A 125 -2.53 11.54 -2.09
N PRO A 126 -2.58 12.87 -1.80
CA PRO A 126 -1.47 13.79 -2.08
C PRO A 126 -0.18 13.45 -1.32
N ASP A 127 -0.32 12.86 -0.13
CA ASP A 127 0.79 12.47 0.74
C ASP A 127 1.43 11.14 0.34
N ALA A 128 0.80 10.35 -0.54
CA ALA A 128 1.33 9.06 -0.96
C ALA A 128 2.40 9.19 -2.06
N TYR A 129 3.34 8.24 -2.04
CA TYR A 129 4.33 8.06 -3.09
C TYR A 129 3.69 7.55 -4.38
N TYR A 130 4.12 8.15 -5.48
CA TYR A 130 3.78 7.72 -6.82
C TYR A 130 4.98 8.01 -7.74
N ARG A 131 5.48 6.99 -8.45
CA ARG A 131 6.74 7.03 -9.19
C ARG A 131 6.85 8.20 -10.19
N ASN A 132 5.78 8.49 -10.92
CA ASN A 132 5.73 9.53 -11.96
C ASN A 132 5.53 10.97 -11.42
N HIS A 133 5.60 11.18 -10.11
CA HIS A 133 5.38 12.49 -9.48
C HIS A 133 6.59 12.88 -8.63
N PRO A 134 6.93 14.19 -8.55
CA PRO A 134 7.92 14.67 -7.59
C PRO A 134 7.56 14.19 -6.19
N PHE A 135 8.47 13.45 -5.58
CA PHE A 135 8.20 12.85 -4.30
C PHE A 135 8.58 13.79 -3.16
N HIS A 136 7.65 13.98 -2.25
CA HIS A 136 7.93 14.57 -0.95
C HIS A 136 8.16 13.43 0.05
N LEU A 137 9.38 12.90 0.07
CA LEU A 137 9.82 12.05 1.18
C LEU A 137 9.66 12.83 2.47
N LYS A 138 8.87 12.30 3.40
CA LYS A 138 8.86 12.83 4.76
C LYS A 138 10.06 12.19 5.47
N ASN A 139 11.10 13.00 5.62
CA ASN A 139 12.27 12.62 6.39
C ASN A 139 11.95 12.83 7.85
N PHE A 140 12.18 11.81 8.66
CA PHE A 140 11.99 11.93 10.09
C PHE A 140 13.27 11.62 10.83
N ARG A 141 13.58 12.46 11.81
CA ARG A 141 14.62 12.21 12.80
C ARG A 141 13.93 11.79 14.08
N PHE A 142 13.88 10.49 14.35
CA PHE A 142 13.30 9.96 15.57
C PHE A 142 14.39 9.48 16.52
N ASN A 143 14.41 10.00 17.75
CA ASN A 143 15.21 9.44 18.83
C ASN A 143 14.51 8.26 19.53
N GLU A 144 13.19 8.09 19.33
CA GLU A 144 12.39 6.99 19.90
C GLU A 144 11.54 6.30 18.82
N LYS A 145 11.69 4.98 18.72
CA LYS A 145 11.38 4.14 17.55
C LYS A 145 9.98 3.52 17.60
N ARG A 146 8.91 4.32 17.56
CA ARG A 146 7.56 3.74 17.48
C ARG A 146 6.69 4.45 16.45
N THR A 147 6.27 3.70 15.45
CA THR A 147 5.32 4.11 14.42
C THR A 147 4.06 3.25 14.53
N ARG A 148 2.95 3.77 14.01
CA ARG A 148 1.68 3.06 13.95
C ARG A 148 1.15 3.11 12.52
N ILE A 149 0.77 1.94 12.03
CA ILE A 149 0.08 1.77 10.76
C ILE A 149 -1.37 1.45 11.11
N ASP A 150 -2.27 2.37 10.79
CA ASP A 150 -3.70 2.22 10.99
C ASP A 150 -4.33 1.90 9.63
N PHE A 151 -4.86 0.68 9.50
CA PHE A 151 -5.70 0.31 8.37
C PHE A 151 -7.12 0.78 8.64
N LEU A 152 -7.64 1.65 7.79
CA LEU A 152 -8.96 2.22 7.97
C LEU A 152 -9.98 1.36 7.22
N LYS A 153 -11.06 1.01 7.90
CA LYS A 153 -12.15 0.25 7.29
C LYS A 153 -12.78 1.09 6.18
N SER A 154 -12.65 0.66 4.92
CA SER A 154 -13.46 1.21 3.84
C SER A 154 -14.93 0.87 4.13
N ARG A 155 -15.87 1.79 3.87
CA ARG A 155 -17.30 1.63 4.20
C ARG A 155 -17.97 0.39 3.58
N ASN A 156 -17.28 -0.31 2.67
CA ASN A 156 -17.73 -1.52 1.99
C ASN A 156 -16.93 -2.80 2.35
N MET A 157 -16.01 -2.76 3.32
CA MET A 157 -15.37 -3.99 3.83
C MET A 157 -16.28 -4.64 4.89
N GLU A 158 -16.79 -5.84 4.61
CA GLU A 158 -17.62 -6.59 5.57
C GLU A 158 -16.79 -7.10 6.77
N SER A 159 -15.47 -7.24 6.63
CA SER A 159 -14.52 -7.61 7.68
C SER A 159 -13.71 -6.42 8.21
N PRO A 160 -13.36 -6.37 9.52
CA PRO A 160 -12.39 -5.39 10.02
C PRO A 160 -11.01 -5.63 9.37
N PRO A 161 -10.24 -4.58 9.04
CA PRO A 161 -8.91 -4.76 8.48
C PRO A 161 -7.99 -5.40 9.53
N VAL A 162 -7.56 -6.64 9.28
CA VAL A 162 -6.55 -7.31 10.09
C VAL A 162 -5.17 -7.02 9.50
N ILE A 163 -4.29 -6.51 10.36
CA ILE A 163 -2.97 -5.94 10.08
C ILE A 163 -2.03 -6.93 9.36
N LEU A 164 -1.17 -6.38 8.51
CA LEU A 164 -0.03 -7.02 7.83
C LEU A 164 -0.39 -8.35 7.17
N SER A 165 -0.83 -8.23 5.91
CA SER A 165 -0.81 -9.30 4.91
C SER A 165 -1.48 -10.61 5.33
N TRP A 166 -2.70 -10.54 5.88
CA TRP A 166 -3.51 -11.75 5.99
C TRP A 166 -4.55 -11.82 4.89
N CYS A 167 -4.44 -12.88 4.11
CA CYS A 167 -5.48 -13.38 3.24
C CYS A 167 -6.76 -13.54 4.01
N ASP A 168 -7.74 -12.69 3.70
CA ASP A 168 -9.12 -13.06 3.93
C ASP A 168 -9.38 -14.33 3.11
N ARG A 169 -9.68 -15.38 3.87
CA ARG A 169 -9.91 -16.76 3.49
C ARG A 169 -11.02 -16.82 2.44
N ILE A 170 -10.69 -17.23 1.22
CA ILE A 170 -11.67 -17.74 0.26
C ILE A 170 -11.73 -19.25 0.48
N THR A 171 -12.96 -19.78 0.58
CA THR A 171 -13.29 -21.21 0.72
C THR A 171 -12.52 -22.11 -0.23
#